data_AF-E2BMM0-F1
#
_entry.id   AF-E2BMM0-F1
#
_cell.length_a   1.000
_cell.length_b   1.000
_cell.length_c   1.000
_cell.angle_alpha   90.00
_cell.angle_beta   90.00
_cell.angle_gamma   90.00
#
_symmetry.space_group_name_H-M   'P 1'
#
loop_
_entity.id
_entity.type
_entity.pdbx_description
1 polymer ?
#
loop_
_entity_poly.entity_id
_entity_poly.type
_entity_poly.pdbx_seq_one_letter_code
_entity_poly.pdbx_strand_id
1 'polypeptide(L)' 'RVDAYRKLLESPYRGPFEIIQRTTDRIFLINVNGKATSISTERLKPAF' A
#
# COMPACT_ATOMS: atom_id res chain seq x y z
N ARG A 1 0.59 1.83 6.00
CA ARG A 1 1.77 1.89 6.89
C ARG A 1 2.45 0.52 6.85
N VAL A 2 3.78 0.43 6.91
CA VAL A 2 4.45 -0.88 7.10
C VAL A 2 4.64 -1.09 8.60
N ASP A 3 4.03 -2.14 9.14
CA ASP A 3 4.01 -2.45 10.57
C ASP A 3 5.21 -3.31 11.02
N ALA A 4 6.34 -3.17 10.34
CA ALA A 4 7.58 -3.88 10.67
C ALA A 4 8.56 -2.95 11.39
N TYR A 5 9.54 -3.55 12.09
CA TYR A 5 10.67 -2.82 12.64
C TYR A 5 11.35 -2.00 11.54
N ARG A 6 11.60 -0.72 11.81
CA ARG A 6 12.16 0.23 10.86
C ARG A 6 13.43 0.85 11.40
N LYS A 7 14.37 1.13 10.49
CA LYS A 7 15.50 2.02 10.78
C LYS A 7 15.02 3.48 10.84
N LEU A 8 15.73 4.33 11.58
CA LEU A 8 15.34 5.73 11.82
C LEU A 8 15.07 6.55 10.55
N LEU A 9 15.70 6.20 9.42
CA LEU A 9 15.60 6.93 8.14
C LEU A 9 14.70 6.25 7.10
N GLU A 10 13.96 5.20 7.48
CA GLU A 10 13.05 4.51 6.55
C GLU A 10 11.65 5.13 6.57
N SER A 11 11.15 5.51 5.38
CA SER A 11 9.83 6.10 5.22
C SER A 11 8.72 5.19 5.78
N PRO A 12 7.71 5.76 6.48
CA PRO A 12 6.58 5.03 7.05
C PRO A 12 5.65 4.36 6.02
N TYR A 13 5.78 4.75 4.75
CA TYR A 13 5.08 4.16 3.61
C TYR A 13 6.09 3.87 2.51
N ARG A 14 5.93 2.72 1.85
CA ARG A 14 6.61 2.46 0.58
C ARG A 14 5.85 3.18 -0.54
N GLY A 15 6.57 3.48 -1.62
CA GLY A 15 6.22 4.42 -2.67
C GLY A 15 4.82 4.30 -3.28
N PRO A 16 4.50 5.15 -4.27
CA PRO A 16 3.22 5.08 -4.95
C PRO A 16 3.09 3.72 -5.63
N PHE A 17 2.01 3.01 -5.33
CA PHE A 17 1.67 1.76 -5.99
C PHE A 17 0.44 1.98 -6.86
N GLU A 18 0.45 1.37 -8.04
CA GLU A 18 -0.70 1.38 -8.93
C GLU A 18 -1.83 0.52 -8.34
N ILE A 19 -3.04 1.06 -8.37
CA ILE A 19 -4.25 0.32 -8.01
C ILE A 19 -4.73 -0.41 -9.27
N ILE A 20 -4.67 -1.74 -9.24
CA ILE A 20 -5.14 -2.59 -10.33
C ILE A 20 -6.67 -2.64 -10.31
N GLN A 21 -7.25 -2.87 -9.14
CA GLN A 21 -8.69 -3.06 -8.99
C GLN A 21 -9.16 -2.65 -7.60
N ARG A 22 -10.38 -2.11 -7.53
CA ARG A 22 -11.11 -1.94 -6.27
C ARG A 22 -12.01 -3.15 -6.05
N THR A 23 -11.67 -4.01 -5.09
CA THR A 23 -12.46 -5.22 -4.77
C THR A 23 -13.69 -4.86 -3.93
N THR A 24 -13.55 -3.91 -3.02
CA THR A 24 -14.64 -3.42 -2.15
C THR A 24 -14.36 -1.96 -1.82
N ASP A 25 -15.30 -1.27 -1.20
CA ASP A 25 -15.12 0.11 -0.75
C ASP A 25 -13.83 0.30 0.10
N ARG A 26 -13.49 -0.73 0.90
CA ARG A 26 -12.35 -0.75 1.82
C ARG A 26 -11.15 -1.59 1.37
N ILE A 27 -11.24 -2.34 0.27
CA ILE A 27 -10.21 -3.29 -0.15
C ILE A 27 -9.78 -2.99 -1.59
N PHE A 28 -8.48 -2.81 -1.78
CA PHE A 28 -7.84 -2.55 -3.06
C PHE A 28 -6.85 -3.64 -3.40
N LEU A 29 -6.85 -4.03 -4.66
CA LEU A 29 -5.81 -4.83 -5.27
C LEU A 29 -4.76 -3.86 -5.85
N ILE A 30 -3.56 -3.85 -5.28
CA ILE A 30 -2.46 -3.01 -5.75
C ILE A 30 -1.34 -3.85 -6.34
N ASN A 31 -0.60 -3.27 -7.28
CA ASN A 31 0.60 -3.88 -7.85
C ASN A 31 1.82 -3.49 -7.01
N VAL A 32 2.34 -4.43 -6.23
CA VAL A 32 3.61 -4.26 -5.51
C VAL A 32 4.66 -5.11 -6.20
N ASN A 33 5.59 -4.47 -6.93
CA ASN A 33 6.70 -5.13 -7.61
C ASN A 33 6.28 -6.29 -8.54
N GLY A 34 5.17 -6.13 -9.29
CA GLY A 34 4.64 -7.15 -10.19
C GLY A 34 3.73 -8.19 -9.52
N LYS A 35 3.46 -8.05 -8.21
CA LYS A 35 2.54 -8.92 -7.47
C LYS A 35 1.28 -8.19 -7.07
N ALA A 36 0.14 -8.75 -7.48
CA ALA A 36 -1.17 -8.31 -7.02
C ALA A 36 -1.33 -8.61 -5.53
N THR A 37 -1.49 -7.56 -4.72
CA THR A 37 -1.64 -7.65 -3.28
C THR A 37 -2.93 -6.98 -2.84
N SER A 38 -3.75 -7.68 -2.05
CA SER A 38 -4.95 -7.13 -1.44
C SER A 38 -4.60 -6.35 -0.17
N ILE A 39 -4.92 -5.05 -0.15
CA ILE A 39 -4.64 -4.13 0.96
C ILE A 39 -5.91 -3.32 1.29
N SER A 40 -6.11 -3.05 2.58
CA SER A 40 -7.21 -2.20 3.05
C SER A 40 -6.92 -0.71 2.92
N THR A 41 -7.97 0.10 2.84
CA THR A 41 -7.94 1.58 2.90
C THR A 41 -7.04 2.10 4.02
N GLU A 42 -7.16 1.54 5.23
CA GLU A 42 -6.42 1.95 6.44
C GLU A 42 -4.89 1.91 6.27
N ARG A 43 -4.39 1.07 5.36
CA ARG A 43 -2.95 0.89 5.14
C ARG A 43 -2.42 1.74 3.99
N LEU A 44 -3.30 2.40 3.23
CA LEU A 44 -2.93 3.26 2.12
C LEU A 44 -2.82 4.71 2.57
N LYS A 45 -1.86 5.43 1.98
CA LYS A 45 -1.82 6.89 2.02
C LYS A 45 -2.08 7.37 0.59
N PRO A 46 -2.97 8.35 0.38
CA PRO A 46 -3.17 8.91 -0.96
C PRO A 46 -1.89 9.62 -1.43
N ALA A 47 -1.54 9.41 -2.70
CA ALA A 47 -0.46 10.09 -3.38
C ALA A 47 -1.06 11.27 -4.15
N PHE A 48 -1.00 12.46 -3.56
CA PHE A 48 -1.36 13.74 -4.18
C PHE A 48 -0.10 14.52 -4.52
#